data_AF-A0A525KSH6-F1
#
_entry.id   AF-A0A525KSH6-F1
#
_cell.length_a   1.000
_cell.length_b   1.000
_cell.length_c   1.000
_cell.angle_alpha   90.00
_cell.angle_beta   90.00
_cell.angle_gamma   90.00
#
_symmetry.space_group_name_H-M   'P 1'
#
loop_
_entity.id
_entity.type
_entity.pdbx_description
1 polymer ?
#
loop_
_entity_poly.entity_id
_entity_poly.type
_entity_poly.pdbx_seq_one_letter_code
_entity_poly.pdbx_strand_id
1 'polypeptide(L)'
;MDLPAVIGTLIPVFFFGMVAAIVIVPRYFKSMERQKMAETLKAAIERGQPLPAEVVDAISSGVKTPPTPQRDLRTGIVWLGVGVGLAAMGLAIGFEEPDAAYPMMGIACFPAFIGLAFVVMSFLNRGRS
;
A
#
# COMPACT_ATOMS: atom_id res chain seq x y z
N MET A 1 19.18 -2.21 34.37
CA MET A 1 19.00 -1.61 33.03
C MET A 1 19.11 -0.11 33.20
N ASP A 2 20.13 0.47 32.59
CA ASP A 2 20.46 1.88 32.75
C ASP A 2 19.43 2.72 31.98
N LEU A 3 18.90 3.78 32.59
CA LEU A 3 17.91 4.69 31.99
C LEU A 3 18.26 5.16 30.55
N PRO A 4 19.53 5.48 30.19
CA PRO A 4 19.89 5.82 28.81
C PRO A 4 19.77 4.65 27.82
N ALA A 5 19.97 3.40 28.26
CA ALA A 5 19.86 2.22 27.39
C ALA A 5 18.39 1.92 27.01
N VAL A 6 17.45 2.20 27.93
CA VAL A 6 16.01 2.08 27.66
C VAL A 6 15.56 3.10 26.63
N ILE A 7 16.06 4.34 26.71
CA ILE A 7 15.73 5.40 25.74
C ILE A 7 16.29 5.06 24.35
N GLY A 8 17.53 4.54 24.28
CA GLY A 8 18.16 4.16 23.01
C GLY A 8 17.42 3.05 22.25
N THR A 9 16.76 2.12 22.95
CA THR A 9 16.00 1.03 22.32
C THR A 9 14.56 1.42 21.95
N LEU A 10 13.97 2.38 22.65
CA LEU A 10 12.60 2.85 22.40
C LEU A 10 12.47 3.62 21.07
N ILE A 11 13.49 4.38 20.68
CA ILE A 11 13.51 5.19 19.45
C ILE A 11 13.26 4.34 18.19
N PRO A 12 14.06 3.29 17.89
CA PRO A 12 13.83 2.49 16.70
C PRO A 12 12.49 1.73 16.76
N VAL A 13 12.10 1.22 17.93
CA VAL A 13 10.81 0.52 18.10
C VAL A 13 9.64 1.43 17.74
N PHE A 14 9.66 2.69 18.20
CA PHE A 14 8.61 3.66 17.88
C PHE A 14 8.62 4.05 16.40
N PHE A 15 9.80 4.21 15.81
CA PHE A 15 9.95 4.51 14.38
C PHE A 15 9.36 3.40 13.49
N PHE A 16 9.74 2.14 13.72
CA PHE A 16 9.18 1.01 12.98
C PHE A 16 7.70 0.77 13.30
N GLY A 17 7.29 0.99 14.56
CA GLY A 17 5.89 0.93 14.99
C GLY A 17 5.00 1.94 14.27
N MET A 18 5.48 3.17 14.08
CA MET A 18 4.78 4.21 13.33
C MET A 18 4.59 3.83 11.86
N VAL A 19 5.64 3.33 11.19
CA VAL A 19 5.56 2.87 9.80
C VAL A 19 4.56 1.72 9.66
N ALA A 20 4.60 0.74 10.57
CA ALA A 20 3.65 -0.36 10.60
C ALA A 20 2.21 0.13 10.82
N ALA A 21 1.99 1.08 11.74
CA ALA A 21 0.69 1.67 12.01
C ALA A 21 0.11 2.40 10.79
N ILE A 22 0.92 3.17 10.06
CA ILE A 22 0.48 3.88 8.84
C ILE A 22 -0.03 2.90 7.76
N VAL A 23 0.51 1.68 7.69
CA VAL A 23 0.07 0.68 6.72
C VAL A 23 -1.15 -0.10 7.22
N ILE A 24 -1.15 -0.47 8.51
CA ILE A 24 -2.18 -1.34 9.10
C ILE A 24 -3.49 -0.58 9.31
N VAL A 25 -3.43 0.66 9.83
CA VAL A 25 -4.60 1.48 10.16
C VAL A 25 -5.54 1.68 8.96
N PRO A 26 -5.12 2.26 7.82
CA PRO A 26 -6.02 2.46 6.69
C PRO A 26 -6.56 1.14 6.13
N ARG A 27 -5.78 0.06 6.22
CA ARG A 27 -6.20 -1.28 5.77
C ARG A 27 -7.28 -1.86 6.68
N TYR A 28 -7.15 -1.67 7.98
CA TYR A 28 -8.12 -2.09 8.99
C TYR A 28 -9.45 -1.33 8.84
N PHE A 29 -9.40 0.01 8.75
CA PHE A 29 -10.60 0.83 8.54
C PHE A 29 -11.34 0.45 7.25
N LYS A 30 -10.61 0.24 6.15
CA LYS A 30 -11.20 -0.20 4.87
C LYS A 30 -11.84 -1.58 4.93
N SER A 31 -11.30 -2.51 5.74
CA SER A 31 -11.94 -3.82 5.97
C SER A 31 -13.23 -3.69 6.78
N MET A 32 -13.24 -2.80 7.77
CA MET A 32 -14.41 -2.58 8.62
C MET A 32 -15.57 -1.92 7.86
N GLU A 33 -15.29 -0.99 6.93
CA GLU A 33 -16.30 -0.43 6.03
C GLU A 33 -16.95 -1.49 5.14
N ARG A 34 -16.16 -2.44 4.61
CA ARG A 34 -16.67 -3.54 3.78
C ARG A 34 -17.60 -4.47 4.56
N GLN A 35 -17.28 -4.75 5.82
CA GLN A 35 -18.13 -5.57 6.68
C GLN A 35 -19.46 -4.88 6.98
N LYS A 36 -19.46 -3.59 7.31
CA LYS A 36 -20.68 -2.81 7.57
C LYS A 36 -21.60 -2.71 6.34
N MET A 37 -21.04 -2.59 5.13
CA MET A 37 -21.83 -2.63 3.90
C MET A 37 -22.51 -3.99 3.69
N ALA A 38 -21.79 -5.09 3.95
CA ALA A 38 -22.33 -6.44 3.84
C ALA A 38 -23.45 -6.72 4.85
N GLU A 39 -23.31 -6.24 6.08
CA GLU A 39 -24.35 -6.35 7.12
C GLU A 39 -25.62 -5.57 6.77
N THR A 40 -25.48 -4.36 6.22
CA THR A 40 -26.63 -3.55 5.77
C THR A 40 -27.38 -4.21 4.62
N LEU A 41 -26.64 -4.82 3.68
CA LEU A 41 -27.21 -5.61 2.59
C LEU A 41 -27.94 -6.86 3.10
N LYS A 42 -27.36 -7.56 4.08
CA LYS A 42 -28.01 -8.72 4.73
C LYS A 42 -29.31 -8.33 5.42
N ALA A 43 -29.33 -7.20 6.13
CA ALA A 43 -30.53 -6.67 6.77
C ALA A 43 -31.60 -6.22 5.75
N ALA A 44 -31.21 -5.77 4.55
CA ALA A 44 -32.14 -5.45 3.47
C ALA A 44 -32.76 -6.70 2.82
N ILE A 45 -31.98 -7.79 2.68
CA ILE A 45 -32.45 -9.09 2.18
C ILE A 45 -33.45 -9.73 3.16
N GLU A 46 -33.16 -9.73 4.47
CA GLU A 46 -34.02 -10.31 5.51
C GLU A 46 -35.37 -9.57 5.66
N ARG A 47 -35.46 -8.31 5.24
CA ARG A 47 -36.70 -7.51 5.26
C ARG A 47 -37.62 -7.74 4.06
N GLY A 48 -37.30 -8.68 3.16
CA GLY A 48 -38.19 -9.12 2.08
C GLY A 48 -38.43 -8.08 0.98
N GLN A 49 -37.60 -7.04 0.90
CA GLN A 49 -37.67 -6.03 -0.14
C GLN A 49 -37.13 -6.64 -1.45
N PRO A 50 -37.87 -6.60 -2.58
CA PRO A 50 -37.40 -7.18 -3.84
C PRO A 50 -36.12 -6.46 -4.24
N LEU A 51 -34.99 -7.17 -4.19
CA LEU A 51 -33.69 -6.60 -4.53
C LEU A 51 -33.76 -6.08 -5.97
N PRO A 52 -33.57 -4.76 -6.20
CA PRO A 52 -33.38 -4.25 -7.55
C PRO A 52 -32.20 -5.02 -8.16
N ALA A 53 -32.36 -5.53 -9.39
CA ALA A 53 -31.34 -6.32 -10.08
C ALA A 53 -29.96 -5.63 -10.12
N GLU A 54 -29.94 -4.30 -10.01
CA GLU A 54 -28.75 -3.45 -9.88
C GLU A 54 -27.85 -3.80 -8.68
N VAL A 55 -28.41 -4.26 -7.55
CA VAL A 55 -27.65 -4.61 -6.33
C VAL A 55 -27.02 -6.01 -6.44
N VAL A 56 -27.72 -6.94 -7.09
CA VAL A 56 -27.20 -8.29 -7.37
C VAL A 56 -26.05 -8.22 -8.38
N ASP A 57 -26.16 -7.32 -9.36
CA ASP A 57 -25.13 -7.09 -10.36
C ASP A 57 -23.91 -6.36 -9.75
N ALA A 58 -24.11 -5.40 -8.84
CA ALA A 58 -23.01 -4.76 -8.09
C ALA A 58 -22.25 -5.73 -7.17
N ILE A 59 -22.92 -6.73 -6.59
CA ILE A 59 -22.29 -7.77 -5.77
C ILE A 59 -21.60 -8.83 -6.64
N SER A 60 -22.21 -9.24 -7.75
CA SER A 60 -21.62 -10.21 -8.68
C SER A 60 -20.43 -9.63 -9.46
N SER A 61 -20.47 -8.34 -9.81
CA SER A 61 -19.36 -7.62 -10.45
C SER A 61 -18.30 -7.12 -9.45
N GLY A 62 -18.66 -6.95 -8.17
CA GLY A 62 -17.79 -6.43 -7.11
C GLY A 62 -16.69 -7.37 -6.61
N VAL A 63 -16.68 -8.64 -7.00
CA VAL A 63 -15.69 -9.63 -6.52
C VAL A 63 -14.39 -9.58 -7.33
N LYS A 64 -14.41 -9.07 -8.56
CA LYS A 64 -13.22 -8.98 -9.42
C LYS A 64 -13.29 -7.75 -10.30
N THR A 65 -13.29 -6.53 -9.74
CA THR A 65 -12.87 -5.39 -10.55
C THR A 65 -11.42 -5.70 -10.97
N PRO A 66 -11.15 -5.98 -12.25
CA PRO A 66 -9.80 -6.21 -12.70
C PRO A 66 -8.99 -4.97 -12.30
N PRO A 67 -7.73 -5.12 -11.89
CA PRO A 67 -6.87 -3.96 -11.66
C PRO A 67 -7.01 -3.00 -12.85
N THR A 68 -7.62 -1.83 -12.61
CA THR A 68 -7.78 -0.86 -13.68
C THR A 68 -6.38 -0.38 -14.06
N PRO A 69 -6.03 -0.25 -15.34
CA PRO A 69 -4.69 0.18 -15.77
C PRO A 69 -4.23 1.46 -15.08
N GLN A 70 -5.16 2.38 -14.76
CA GLN A 70 -4.90 3.59 -13.99
C GLN A 70 -4.52 3.35 -12.53
N ARG A 71 -5.10 2.33 -11.87
CA ARG A 71 -4.76 1.97 -10.49
C ARG A 71 -3.35 1.42 -10.42
N ASP A 72 -3.00 0.54 -11.34
CA ASP A 72 -1.66 -0.05 -11.41
C ASP A 72 -0.61 1.01 -11.77
N LEU A 73 -0.94 1.97 -12.64
CA LEU A 73 -0.08 3.11 -12.93
C LEU A 73 0.21 3.95 -11.69
N ARG A 74 -0.84 4.31 -10.93
CA ARG A 74 -0.71 5.09 -9.70
C ARG A 74 0.14 4.35 -8.68
N THR A 75 -0.14 3.06 -8.46
CA THR A 75 0.66 2.23 -7.56
C THR A 75 2.12 2.16 -8.01
N GLY A 76 2.37 1.99 -9.31
CA GLY A 76 3.71 1.95 -9.87
C GLY A 76 4.49 3.25 -9.68
N ILE A 77 3.89 4.40 -10.00
CA ILE A 77 4.53 5.71 -9.83
C ILE A 77 4.87 5.97 -8.35
N VAL A 78 3.96 5.63 -7.44
CA VAL A 78 4.20 5.79 -5.98
C VAL A 78 5.39 4.95 -5.54
N TRP A 79 5.44 3.67 -5.90
CA TRP A 79 6.55 2.78 -5.53
C TRP A 79 7.87 3.19 -6.17
N LEU A 80 7.85 3.66 -7.42
CA LEU A 80 9.03 4.16 -8.11
C LEU A 80 9.56 5.43 -7.43
N GLY A 81 8.66 6.33 -7.01
CA GLY A 81 9.00 7.50 -6.20
C GLY A 81 9.62 7.15 -4.84
N VAL A 82 9.12 6.11 -4.16
CA VAL A 82 9.71 5.61 -2.91
C VAL A 82 11.14 5.09 -3.15
N GLY A 83 11.36 4.33 -4.22
CA GLY A 83 12.70 3.87 -4.59
C GLY A 83 13.66 5.02 -4.90
N VAL A 84 13.23 6.00 -5.68
CA VAL A 84 14.04 7.20 -5.97
C VAL A 84 14.34 8.00 -4.69
N GLY A 85 13.37 8.15 -3.79
CA GLY A 85 13.55 8.83 -2.51
C GLY A 85 14.58 8.12 -1.61
N LEU A 86 14.51 6.79 -1.52
CA LEU A 86 15.49 6.00 -0.75
C LEU A 86 16.89 6.07 -1.37
N ALA A 87 17.00 6.05 -2.70
CA ALA A 87 18.26 6.21 -3.39
C ALA A 87 18.87 7.59 -3.13
N ALA A 88 18.06 8.66 -3.25
CA ALA A 88 18.49 10.02 -2.96
C ALA A 88 18.92 10.18 -1.49
N MET A 89 18.21 9.54 -0.55
CA MET A 89 18.58 9.52 0.86
C MET A 89 19.90 8.78 1.09
N GLY A 90 20.11 7.63 0.43
CA GLY A 90 21.37 6.90 0.49
C GLY A 90 22.56 7.69 -0.04
N LEU A 91 22.35 8.45 -1.12
CA LEU A 91 23.37 9.38 -1.64
C LEU A 91 23.62 10.54 -0.68
N ALA A 92 22.57 11.11 -0.08
CA ALA A 92 22.69 12.20 0.88
C ALA A 92 23.51 11.79 2.11
N ILE A 93 23.23 10.61 2.67
CA ILE A 93 23.99 10.04 3.79
C ILE A 93 25.41 9.66 3.37
N GLY A 94 25.56 9.18 2.13
CA GLY A 94 26.85 8.82 1.53
C GLY A 94 27.88 9.96 1.46
N PHE A 95 27.45 11.23 1.54
CA PHE A 95 28.36 12.36 1.62
C PHE A 95 29.10 12.45 2.96
N GLU A 96 28.47 12.01 4.05
CA GLU A 96 29.09 11.96 5.38
C GLU A 96 29.68 10.58 5.69
N GLU A 97 28.97 9.51 5.30
CA GLU A 97 29.36 8.12 5.56
C GLU A 97 29.34 7.31 4.24
N PRO A 98 30.46 7.24 3.50
CA PRO A 98 30.52 6.62 2.18
C PRO A 98 30.13 5.13 2.18
N ASP A 99 30.42 4.42 3.27
CA ASP A 99 30.13 2.99 3.41
C ASP A 99 28.63 2.70 3.55
N ALA A 100 27.83 3.69 3.94
CA ALA A 100 26.38 3.57 4.05
C ALA A 100 25.65 3.71 2.69
N ALA A 101 26.30 4.30 1.68
CA ALA A 101 25.66 4.59 0.38
C ALA A 101 25.28 3.30 -0.37
N TYR A 102 26.21 2.36 -0.50
CA TYR A 102 25.99 1.09 -1.22
C TYR A 102 24.84 0.24 -0.66
N PRO A 103 24.76 -0.06 0.66
CA PRO A 103 23.66 -0.83 1.21
C PRO A 103 22.32 -0.08 1.10
N MET A 104 22.30 1.25 1.24
CA MET A 104 21.07 2.03 1.05
C MET A 104 20.57 2.04 -0.39
N MET A 105 21.49 2.15 -1.37
CA MET A 105 21.15 2.00 -2.78
C MET A 105 20.61 0.60 -3.09
N GLY A 106 21.18 -0.44 -2.46
CA GLY A 106 20.64 -1.80 -2.53
C GLY A 106 19.20 -1.91 -2.02
N ILE A 107 18.89 -1.28 -0.89
CA ILE A 107 17.52 -1.25 -0.33
C ILE A 107 16.58 -0.46 -1.24
N ALA A 108 17.04 0.64 -1.83
CA ALA A 108 16.26 1.48 -2.74
C ALA A 108 15.84 0.75 -4.04
N CYS A 109 16.66 -0.20 -4.51
CA CYS A 109 16.37 -0.99 -5.71
C CYS A 109 15.06 -1.78 -5.59
N PHE A 110 14.74 -2.35 -4.42
CA PHE A 110 13.52 -3.15 -4.24
C PHE A 110 12.23 -2.37 -4.58
N PRO A 111 11.92 -1.25 -3.91
CA PRO A 111 10.75 -0.45 -4.25
C PRO A 111 10.82 0.14 -5.66
N ALA A 112 12.01 0.50 -6.16
CA ALA A 112 12.16 0.99 -7.53
C ALA A 112 11.72 -0.05 -8.57
N PHE A 113 12.17 -1.31 -8.43
CA PHE A 113 11.77 -2.41 -9.32
C PHE A 113 10.29 -2.79 -9.18
N ILE A 114 9.73 -2.75 -7.96
CA ILE A 114 8.29 -2.95 -7.73
C ILE A 114 7.50 -1.87 -8.48
N GLY A 115 7.91 -0.61 -8.36
CA GLY A 115 7.30 0.51 -9.06
C GLY A 115 7.37 0.34 -10.58
N LEU A 116 8.56 -0.01 -11.09
CA LEU A 116 8.78 -0.27 -12.51
C LEU A 116 7.88 -1.40 -13.03
N ALA A 117 7.74 -2.50 -12.29
CA ALA A 117 6.89 -3.62 -12.68
C ALA A 117 5.40 -3.20 -12.82
N PHE A 118 4.89 -2.41 -11.88
CA PHE A 118 3.52 -1.88 -11.95
C PHE A 118 3.32 -0.87 -13.09
N VAL A 119 4.32 -0.02 -13.35
CA VAL A 119 4.30 0.90 -14.49
C VAL A 119 4.25 0.12 -15.81
N VAL A 120 5.12 -0.88 -15.97
CA VAL A 120 5.15 -1.75 -17.16
C VAL A 120 3.84 -2.51 -17.33
N MET A 121 3.32 -3.13 -16.27
CA MET A 121 2.03 -3.81 -16.30
C MET A 121 0.87 -2.87 -16.66
N SER A 122 0.91 -1.62 -16.19
CA SER A 122 -0.10 -0.62 -16.56
C SER A 122 -0.09 -0.34 -18.07
N PHE A 123 1.09 -0.19 -18.68
CA PHE A 123 1.20 -0.01 -20.13
C PHE A 123 0.74 -1.24 -20.92
N LEU A 124 1.08 -2.45 -20.45
CA LEU A 124 0.62 -3.70 -21.08
C LEU A 124 -0.91 -3.87 -21.00
N ASN A 125 -1.52 -3.51 -19.87
CA ASN A 125 -2.97 -3.61 -19.67
C ASN A 125 -3.76 -2.48 -20.35
N ARG A 126 -3.10 -1.38 -20.73
CA ARG A 126 -3.74 -0.26 -21.45
C ARG A 126 -4.17 -0.62 -22.88
N GLY A 127 -3.61 -1.68 -23.46
CA GLY A 127 -3.96 -2.17 -24.81
C GLY A 127 -5.14 -3.14 -24.87
N ARG A 128 -5.77 -3.46 -23.73
CA ARG A 128 -6.91 -4.40 -23.65
C ARG A 128 -8.19 -3.77 -23.11
N SER A 129 -8.24 -2.44 -23.04
CA SER A 129 -9.41 -1.65 -22.62
C SER A 129 -10.09 -1.00 -23.82
#